data_AF-A0A7J2JNW0-F1
#
_entry.id   AF-A0A7J2JNW0-F1
#
_cell.length_a   1.000
_cell.length_b   1.000
_cell.length_c   1.000
_cell.angle_alpha   90.00
_cell.angle_beta   90.00
_cell.angle_gamma   90.00
#
_symmetry.space_group_name_H-M   'P 1'
#
loop_
_entity.id
_entity.type
_entity.pdbx_description
1 polymer ?
#
loop_
_entity_poly.entity_id
_entity_poly.type
_entity_poly.pdbx_seq_one_letter_code
_entity_poly.pdbx_strand_id
1 'polypeptide(L)' 'MDIEYIVDLLMRRGFLIKRHRDGRIEAELSDEKILIDPVMNAWMYMRGEGKSVYARAFFSLEDVREKLDEVRSSTL' A
#
# COMPACT_ATOMS: atom_id res chain seq x y z
N MET A 1 2.48 -9.65 11.44
CA MET A 1 3.52 -9.24 10.48
C MET A 1 4.14 -7.93 10.94
N ASP A 2 5.45 -7.74 10.83
CA ASP A 2 6.12 -6.48 11.24
C ASP A 2 5.85 -5.38 10.21
N ILE A 3 5.53 -4.16 10.66
CA ILE A 3 5.34 -3.01 9.78
C ILE A 3 6.61 -2.67 9.01
N GLU A 4 7.78 -2.89 9.63
CA GLU A 4 9.08 -2.66 8.98
C GLU A 4 9.30 -3.62 7.82
N TYR A 5 8.83 -4.87 7.94
CA TYR A 5 8.85 -5.82 6.83
C TYR A 5 8.02 -5.33 5.63
N ILE A 6 6.84 -4.75 5.89
CA ILE A 6 5.96 -4.20 4.84
C ILE A 6 6.64 -2.99 4.19
N VAL A 7 7.26 -2.11 4.98
CA VAL A 7 8.01 -0.96 4.47
C VAL A 7 9.16 -1.41 3.59
N ASP A 8 9.97 -2.39 4.04
CA ASP A 8 11.06 -2.95 3.26
C ASP A 8 10.59 -3.57 1.94
N LEU A 9 9.46 -4.28 1.96
CA LEU A 9 8.82 -4.83 0.76
C LEU A 9 8.49 -3.73 -0.24
N LEU A 10 7.87 -2.64 0.22
CA LEU A 10 7.47 -1.52 -0.62
C LEU A 10 8.69 -0.76 -1.18
N MET A 11 9.71 -0.51 -0.35
CA MET A 11 10.96 0.11 -0.78
C MET A 11 11.68 -0.73 -1.85
N ARG A 12 11.75 -2.05 -1.69
CA ARG A 12 12.34 -2.96 -2.69
C ARG A 12 11.60 -2.93 -4.04
N ARG A 13 10.32 -2.55 -4.03
CA ARG A 13 9.49 -2.36 -5.24
C ARG A 13 9.54 -0.93 -5.79
N GLY A 14 10.35 -0.05 -5.19
CA GLY A 14 10.58 1.31 -5.65
C GLY A 14 9.63 2.37 -5.08
N PHE A 15 8.77 2.03 -4.13
CA PHE A 15 7.90 3.02 -3.50
C PHE A 15 8.70 4.00 -2.63
N LEU A 16 8.31 5.27 -2.69
CA LEU A 16 8.76 6.32 -1.77
C LEU A 16 7.91 6.29 -0.51
N ILE A 17 8.56 6.16 0.65
CA ILE A 17 7.88 5.99 1.94
C ILE A 17 7.83 7.31 2.71
N LYS A 18 6.64 7.68 3.16
CA LYS A 18 6.37 8.81 4.06
C LYS A 18 5.72 8.30 5.33
N ARG A 19 6.33 8.59 6.48
CA ARG A 19 5.80 8.24 7.80
C ARG A 19 5.17 9.46 8.45
N HIS A 20 4.00 9.26 9.04
CA HIS A 20 3.25 10.30 9.74
C HIS A 20 3.44 10.18 11.25
N ARG A 21 3.22 11.28 11.97
CA ARG A 21 3.38 11.34 13.44
C ARG A 21 2.40 10.41 14.18
N ASP A 22 1.27 10.08 13.56
CA ASP A 22 0.24 9.18 14.06
C ASP A 22 0.56 7.69 13.79
N GLY A 23 1.72 7.38 13.22
CA GLY A 23 2.14 6.02 12.89
C GLY A 23 1.65 5.53 11.53
N ARG A 24 0.83 6.30 10.80
CA ARG A 24 0.44 5.96 9.44
C ARG A 24 1.60 6.04 8.47
N ILE A 25 1.53 5.23 7.44
CA ILE A 25 2.54 5.15 6.38
C ILE A 25 1.87 5.36 5.04
N GLU A 26 2.41 6.27 4.24
CA GLU A 26 2.06 6.43 2.84
C GLU A 26 3.23 5.94 1.99
N ALA A 27 2.94 5.17 0.96
CA ALA A 27 3.92 4.71 -0.02
C ALA A 27 3.45 5.09 -1.41
N GLU A 28 4.27 5.81 -2.17
CA GLU A 28 3.90 6.34 -3.50
C GLU A 28 4.87 5.83 -4.58
N LEU A 29 4.31 5.39 -5.72
CA LEU A 29 5.06 4.96 -6.90
C LEU A 29 4.29 5.35 -8.16
N SER A 30 4.74 6.39 -8.87
CA SER A 30 4.07 6.92 -10.07
C SER A 30 2.60 7.29 -9.79
N ASP A 31 1.64 6.58 -10.37
CA ASP A 31 0.19 6.70 -10.22
C ASP A 31 -0.37 5.84 -9.07
N GLU A 32 0.47 5.01 -8.44
CA GLU A 32 0.10 4.14 -7.32
C GLU A 32 0.35 4.82 -5.97
N LYS A 33 -0.58 4.62 -5.03
CA LYS A 33 -0.45 5.02 -3.64
C LYS A 33 -0.98 3.94 -2.71
N ILE A 34 -0.22 3.64 -1.67
CA ILE A 34 -0.61 2.73 -0.60
C ILE A 34 -0.66 3.51 0.71
N LEU A 35 -1.77 3.39 1.43
CA LEU A 35 -1.96 3.93 2.77
C LEU A 35 -2.01 2.77 3.75
N ILE A 36 -1.20 2.82 4.80
CA ILE A 36 -1.17 1.80 5.87
C ILE A 36 -1.52 2.48 7.19
N ASP A 37 -2.49 1.91 7.89
CA ASP A 37 -2.88 2.29 9.25
C ASP A 37 -2.61 1.09 10.18
N PRO A 38 -1.45 1.09 10.88
CA PRO A 38 -1.09 0.00 11.79
C PRO A 38 -2.03 -0.14 12.98
N VAL A 39 -2.65 0.96 13.42
CA VAL A 39 -3.58 0.95 14.56
C VAL A 39 -4.86 0.20 14.19
N MET A 40 -5.34 0.40 12.97
CA MET A 40 -6.52 -0.30 12.44
C MET A 40 -6.20 -1.68 11.86
N ASN A 41 -4.93 -2.11 11.85
CA ASN A 41 -4.46 -3.30 11.12
C ASN A 41 -4.97 -3.32 9.67
N ALA A 42 -4.96 -2.16 9.01
CA ALA A 42 -5.60 -1.96 7.73
C ALA A 42 -4.68 -1.23 6.75
N TRP A 43 -4.96 -1.40 5.46
CA TRP A 43 -4.28 -0.67 4.41
C TRP A 43 -5.17 -0.52 3.18
N MET A 44 -4.83 0.41 2.32
CA MET A 44 -5.56 0.71 1.10
C MET A 44 -4.58 0.90 -0.05
N TYR A 45 -4.87 0.23 -1.17
CA TYR A 45 -4.23 0.46 -2.45
C TYR A 45 -5.07 1.44 -3.27
N MET A 46 -4.42 2.39 -3.93
CA MET A 46 -5.02 3.33 -4.86
C MET A 46 -4.15 3.45 -6.12
N ARG A 47 -4.79 3.62 -7.27
CA ARG A 47 -4.11 3.86 -8.54
C ARG A 47 -4.89 4.88 -9.38
N GLY A 48 -4.18 5.85 -9.95
CA GLY A 48 -4.75 6.80 -10.91
C GLY A 48 -4.88 6.17 -12.30
N GLU A 49 -6.08 6.18 -12.88
CA GLU A 49 -6.36 5.71 -14.23
C GLU A 49 -6.94 6.87 -15.07
N GLY A 50 -6.06 7.72 -15.61
CA GLY A 50 -6.46 8.90 -16.39
C GLY A 50 -7.19 9.93 -15.53
N LYS A 51 -8.53 10.03 -15.70
CA LYS A 51 -9.39 10.91 -14.89
C LYS A 51 -10.08 10.19 -13.72
N SER A 52 -9.89 8.88 -13.61
CA SER A 52 -10.50 8.02 -12.59
C SER A 52 -9.48 7.59 -11.56
N VAL A 53 -9.94 7.16 -10.39
CA VAL A 53 -9.12 6.54 -9.36
C VAL A 53 -9.72 5.18 -9.01
N TYR A 54 -8.91 4.13 -9.12
CA TYR A 54 -9.21 2.82 -8.55
C TYR A 54 -8.70 2.78 -7.11
N ALA A 55 -9.50 2.22 -6.19
CA ALA A 55 -9.10 2.05 -4.80
C ALA A 55 -9.65 0.74 -4.22
N ARG A 56 -8.85 0.05 -3.40
CA ARG A 56 -9.26 -1.16 -2.67
C ARG A 56 -8.66 -1.17 -1.27
N ALA A 57 -9.52 -1.36 -0.27
CA ALA A 57 -9.15 -1.41 1.14
C ALA A 57 -9.11 -2.86 1.66
N PHE A 58 -8.21 -3.10 2.60
CA PHE A 58 -7.96 -4.39 3.24
C PHE A 58 -7.81 -4.19 4.75
N PHE A 59 -8.39 -5.11 5.54
CA PHE A 59 -8.42 -5.05 7.01
C PHE A 59 -7.52 -6.13 7.64
N SER A 60 -6.37 -6.39 7.02
CA SER A 60 -5.31 -7.23 7.57
C SER A 60 -3.96 -6.83 6.98
N LEU A 61 -2.94 -6.74 7.84
CA LEU A 61 -1.55 -6.56 7.41
C LEU A 61 -0.80 -7.86 7.14
N GLU A 62 -1.40 -9.03 7.42
CA GLU A 62 -0.72 -10.33 7.27
C GLU A 62 -0.56 -10.74 5.80
N ASP A 63 -1.48 -10.35 4.93
CA ASP A 63 -1.50 -10.80 3.53
C ASP A 63 -1.11 -9.69 2.55
N VAL A 64 -0.48 -8.60 3.02
CA VAL A 64 -0.18 -7.41 2.21
C VAL A 64 0.57 -7.77 0.93
N ARG A 65 1.56 -8.66 1.01
CA ARG A 65 2.33 -9.09 -0.17
C ARG A 65 1.43 -9.74 -1.23
N GLU A 66 0.63 -10.73 -0.81
CA GLU A 66 -0.23 -11.50 -1.71
C GLU A 66 -1.32 -10.63 -2.33
N LYS A 67 -1.95 -9.79 -1.52
CA LYS A 67 -2.98 -8.86 -1.97
C LYS A 67 -2.44 -7.74 -2.83
N LEU A 68 -1.22 -7.26 -2.57
CA LEU A 68 -0.56 -6.28 -3.42
C LEU A 68 -0.26 -6.88 -4.81
N ASP A 69 0.15 -8.15 -4.87
CA ASP A 69 0.35 -8.86 -6.14
C ASP A 69 -0.99 -9.10 -6.86
N GLU A 70 -2.06 -9.44 -6.15
CA GLU A 70 -3.42 -9.58 -6.68
C GLU A 70 -3.90 -8.28 -7.36
N VAL A 71 -3.84 -7.13 -6.66
CA VAL A 71 -4.37 -5.87 -7.21
C VAL A 71 -3.56 -5.38 -8.40
N ARG A 72 -2.24 -5.58 -8.40
CA ARG A 72 -1.35 -5.16 -9.49
C ARG A 72 -1.42 -6.08 -10.71
N SER A 73 -1.68 -7.37 -10.52
CA SER A 73 -1.88 -8.31 -11.65
C SER A 73 -3.27 -8.19 -12.27
N SER A 74 -4.29 -7.79 -11.50
CA SER A 74 -5.66 -7.60 -12.00
C SER A 74 -5.87 -6.38 -12.91
N THR A 75 -4.86 -5.53 -13.05
CA THR A 75 -4.88 -4.31 -13.88
C THR A 75 -3.89 -4.33 -15.05
N LEU A 76 -3.27 -5.48 -15.32
CA LEU A 76 -2.51 -5.79 -16.55
C LEU A 76 -3.36 -6.64 -17.49
#